data_AF-A0A952QL04-F1
#
_entry.id   AF-A0A952QL04-F1
#
_cell.length_a   1.000
_cell.length_b   1.000
_cell.length_c   1.000
_cell.angle_alpha   90.00
_cell.angle_beta   90.00
_cell.angle_gamma   90.00
#
_symmetry.space_group_name_H-M   'P 1'
#
loop_
_entity.id
_entity.type
_entity.pdbx_description
1 polymer ?
#
loop_
_entity_poly.entity_id
_entity_poly.type
_entity_poly.pdbx_seq_one_letter_code
_entity_poly.pdbx_strand_id
1 'polypeptide(L)'
;MSRAVAAIGLAILLGCPVCAQQGQKPAPKAVPPRPQSAQPQTALRSDFALVLNGLDSAASRKLGVRATPYQGGEGKVTRDEVVAELAKLFAKYNPKFRVTPRPGDVYPDVVDKFNADPKTRETLKMFSKWLVVSPVGPLVAGNSPEIGEEELGDALGYFFTRVMIYSHQPDPAWTPSLQGG
;
A
#
# COMPACT_ATOMS: atom_id res chain seq x y z
N MET A 1 78.46 36.80 57.72
CA MET A 1 78.08 37.79 56.69
C MET A 1 77.73 37.01 55.42
N SER A 2 76.54 37.26 54.83
CA SER A 2 75.99 36.76 53.54
C SER A 2 75.87 35.22 53.36
N ARG A 3 74.68 34.59 53.31
CA ARG A 3 73.64 34.56 52.24
C ARG A 3 74.27 34.33 50.85
N ALA A 4 73.88 33.38 50.00
CA ALA A 4 72.67 32.56 49.88
C ALA A 4 72.96 31.28 49.06
N VAL A 5 72.23 30.19 49.34
CA VAL A 5 72.19 28.97 48.52
C VAL A 5 70.89 29.00 47.71
N ALA A 6 71.02 28.97 46.38
CA ALA A 6 69.90 28.98 45.46
C ALA A 6 69.38 27.55 45.22
N ALA A 7 68.05 27.44 45.21
CA ALA A 7 67.26 26.23 45.11
C ALA A 7 67.23 25.63 43.70
N ILE A 8 67.22 24.30 43.63
CA ILE A 8 66.85 23.52 42.45
C ILE A 8 65.86 22.45 42.90
N GLY A 9 64.74 22.34 42.19
CA GLY A 9 64.18 21.03 41.88
C GLY A 9 62.81 20.69 42.42
N LEU A 10 61.83 20.81 41.51
CA LEU A 10 60.90 19.73 41.17
C LEU A 10 59.74 19.45 42.16
N ALA A 11 58.56 19.99 41.84
CA ALA A 11 57.28 19.44 42.30
C ALA A 11 56.31 19.33 41.11
N ILE A 12 56.04 18.07 40.78
CA ILE A 12 55.02 17.59 39.84
C ILE A 12 53.65 17.75 40.50
N LEU A 13 52.69 18.39 39.83
CA LEU A 13 51.27 18.25 40.18
C LEU A 13 50.45 17.96 38.92
N LEU A 14 49.77 16.82 39.02
CA LEU A 14 48.94 16.15 38.03
C LEU A 14 47.71 16.97 37.67
N GLY A 15 47.59 17.38 36.41
CA GLY A 15 46.33 17.78 35.81
C GLY A 15 45.66 16.56 35.17
N CYS A 16 44.50 16.15 35.68
CA CYS A 16 43.59 15.23 34.99
C CYS A 16 42.69 16.02 34.05
N PRO A 17 42.80 15.87 32.71
CA PRO A 17 41.69 16.18 31.84
C PRO A 17 40.79 14.94 31.72
N VAL A 18 39.60 15.04 32.31
CA VAL A 18 38.45 14.22 31.96
C VAL A 18 38.16 14.48 30.47
N CYS A 19 38.70 13.64 29.59
CA CYS A 19 38.34 13.63 28.17
C CYS A 19 36.93 13.06 28.04
N ALA A 20 35.98 13.95 27.74
CA ALA A 20 34.64 13.61 27.29
C ALA A 20 34.73 12.74 26.02
N GLN A 21 34.37 11.46 26.13
CA GLN A 21 34.05 10.63 24.97
C GLN A 21 32.70 11.10 24.42
N GLN A 22 32.71 12.05 23.50
CA GLN A 22 31.61 12.23 22.55
C GLN A 22 31.54 10.97 21.69
N GLY A 23 30.55 10.11 21.96
CA GLY A 23 30.21 8.99 21.09
C GLY A 23 29.89 9.51 19.69
N GLN A 24 30.79 9.27 18.74
CA GLN A 24 30.52 9.47 17.31
C GLN A 24 29.34 8.57 16.92
N LYS A 25 28.18 9.19 16.66
CA LYS A 25 27.08 8.54 15.97
C LYS A 25 27.61 8.07 14.61
N PRO A 26 27.58 6.76 14.29
CA PRO A 26 28.07 6.29 13.00
C PRO A 26 27.30 6.97 11.88
N ALA A 27 28.03 7.47 10.88
CA ALA A 27 27.44 8.08 9.70
C ALA A 27 26.40 7.11 9.09
N PRO A 28 25.23 7.60 8.62
CA PRO A 28 24.26 6.75 7.97
C PRO A 28 24.94 6.07 6.78
N LYS A 29 25.01 4.73 6.79
CA LYS A 29 25.45 3.96 5.63
C LYS A 29 24.63 4.43 4.44
N ALA A 30 25.30 4.86 3.38
CA ALA A 30 24.66 5.24 2.13
C ALA A 30 23.77 4.07 1.70
N VAL A 31 22.45 4.27 1.72
CA VAL A 31 21.52 3.32 1.13
C VAL A 31 21.87 3.28 -0.35
N PRO A 32 22.18 2.11 -0.94
CA PRO A 32 22.44 2.02 -2.37
C PRO A 32 21.26 2.64 -3.11
N PRO A 33 21.49 3.38 -4.21
CA PRO A 33 20.40 3.92 -5.00
C PRO A 33 19.45 2.78 -5.32
N ARG A 34 18.17 2.94 -4.95
CA ARG A 34 17.12 1.98 -5.31
C ARG A 34 17.26 1.77 -6.82
N PRO A 35 17.37 0.53 -7.32
CA PRO A 35 17.45 0.28 -8.75
C PRO A 35 16.30 1.05 -9.39
N GLN A 36 16.64 1.98 -10.30
CA GLN A 36 15.64 2.72 -11.05
C GLN A 36 14.75 1.68 -11.69
N SER A 37 13.46 1.74 -11.36
CA SER A 37 12.46 0.84 -11.91
C SER A 37 12.60 0.87 -13.43
N ALA A 38 12.66 -0.33 -14.02
CA ALA A 38 12.52 -0.49 -15.45
C ALA A 38 11.30 0.33 -15.92
N GLN A 39 11.35 0.85 -17.15
CA GLN A 39 10.26 1.63 -17.76
C GLN A 39 8.88 1.03 -17.41
N PRO A 40 7.84 1.86 -17.16
CA PRO A 40 6.53 1.36 -16.73
C PRO A 40 6.05 0.28 -17.68
N GLN A 41 6.07 -0.97 -17.23
CA GLN A 41 5.62 -2.09 -18.04
C GLN A 41 4.10 -2.09 -18.03
N THR A 42 3.51 -2.10 -19.21
CA THR A 42 2.06 -2.18 -19.35
C THR A 42 1.60 -3.58 -18.99
N ALA A 43 0.59 -3.70 -18.13
CA ALA A 43 0.11 -5.00 -17.72
C ALA A 43 -0.52 -5.78 -18.89
N LEU A 44 -0.14 -7.05 -19.02
CA LEU A 44 -0.71 -7.97 -19.99
C LEU A 44 -1.96 -8.65 -19.43
N ARG A 45 -2.90 -8.98 -20.31
CA ARG A 45 -4.12 -9.72 -19.93
C ARG A 45 -3.81 -11.12 -19.38
N SER A 46 -2.76 -11.77 -19.85
CA SER A 46 -2.30 -13.06 -19.31
C SER A 46 -1.88 -12.95 -17.84
N ASP A 47 -1.11 -11.93 -17.50
CA ASP A 47 -0.61 -11.71 -16.14
C ASP A 47 -1.75 -11.29 -15.21
N PHE A 48 -2.62 -10.41 -15.71
CA PHE A 48 -3.85 -10.06 -15.02
C PHE A 48 -4.71 -11.30 -14.74
N ALA A 49 -4.90 -12.20 -15.70
CA ALA A 49 -5.65 -13.42 -15.51
C ALA A 49 -5.01 -14.35 -14.48
N LEU A 50 -3.70 -14.54 -14.53
CA LEU A 50 -2.96 -15.37 -13.57
C LEU A 50 -3.16 -14.85 -12.14
N VAL A 51 -2.93 -13.56 -11.92
CA VAL A 51 -3.02 -12.92 -10.61
C VAL A 51 -4.46 -12.89 -10.11
N LEU A 52 -5.40 -12.45 -10.94
CA LEU A 52 -6.81 -12.33 -10.57
C LEU A 52 -7.40 -13.69 -10.22
N ASN A 53 -7.08 -14.74 -10.98
CA ASN A 53 -7.57 -16.10 -10.70
C ASN A 53 -6.99 -16.66 -9.40
N GLY A 54 -5.71 -16.37 -9.11
CA GLY A 54 -5.09 -16.74 -7.83
C GLY A 54 -5.78 -16.07 -6.64
N LEU A 55 -5.96 -14.74 -6.73
CA LEU A 55 -6.61 -13.95 -5.68
C LEU A 55 -8.10 -14.33 -5.51
N ASP A 56 -8.82 -14.51 -6.62
CA ASP A 56 -10.21 -14.97 -6.62
C ASP A 56 -10.34 -16.35 -5.96
N SER A 57 -9.53 -17.32 -6.37
CA SER A 57 -9.57 -18.67 -5.80
C SER A 57 -9.35 -18.64 -4.28
N ALA A 58 -8.40 -17.85 -3.80
CA ALA A 58 -8.13 -17.68 -2.37
C ALA A 58 -9.30 -17.03 -1.63
N ALA A 59 -9.80 -15.89 -2.12
CA ALA A 59 -10.92 -15.16 -1.52
C ALA A 59 -12.20 -16.00 -1.54
N SER A 60 -12.52 -16.62 -2.67
CA SER A 60 -13.69 -17.48 -2.85
C SER A 60 -13.67 -18.67 -1.89
N ARG A 61 -12.52 -19.32 -1.70
CA ARG A 61 -12.36 -20.39 -0.70
C ARG A 61 -12.66 -19.90 0.71
N LYS A 62 -12.13 -18.72 1.10
CA LYS A 62 -12.34 -18.18 2.45
C LYS A 62 -13.79 -17.76 2.69
N LEU A 63 -14.45 -17.22 1.67
CA LEU A 63 -15.82 -16.71 1.75
C LEU A 63 -16.90 -17.77 1.52
N GLY A 64 -16.51 -18.99 1.12
CA GLY A 64 -17.45 -20.06 0.79
C GLY A 64 -18.31 -19.72 -0.42
N VAL A 65 -17.71 -19.12 -1.45
CA VAL A 65 -18.35 -18.84 -2.74
C VAL A 65 -17.59 -19.54 -3.86
N ARG A 66 -18.24 -19.74 -5.01
CA ARG A 66 -17.61 -20.39 -6.17
C ARG A 66 -16.67 -19.42 -6.89
N ALA A 67 -15.40 -19.81 -7.07
CA ALA A 67 -14.46 -19.09 -7.91
C ALA A 67 -14.95 -19.05 -9.37
N THR A 68 -14.79 -17.91 -10.03
CA THR A 68 -15.21 -17.72 -11.43
C THR A 68 -13.99 -17.26 -12.20
N PRO A 69 -13.28 -18.19 -12.88
CA PRO A 69 -12.01 -17.85 -13.49
C PRO A 69 -12.21 -16.82 -14.60
N TYR A 70 -11.41 -15.77 -14.55
CA TYR A 70 -11.23 -14.84 -15.64
C TYR A 70 -10.55 -15.57 -16.79
N GLN A 71 -11.23 -15.57 -17.94
CA GLN A 71 -10.66 -16.04 -19.19
C GLN A 71 -9.79 -14.90 -19.70
N GLY A 72 -8.48 -15.04 -19.54
CA GLY A 72 -7.52 -14.08 -20.07
C GLY A 72 -7.63 -13.94 -21.59
N GLY A 73 -6.76 -13.13 -22.15
CA GLY A 73 -6.64 -12.95 -23.60
C GLY A 73 -5.24 -12.49 -23.98
N GLU A 74 -5.06 -12.24 -25.26
CA GLU A 74 -3.83 -11.64 -25.77
C GLU A 74 -3.88 -10.11 -25.65
N GLY A 75 -2.71 -9.49 -25.51
CA GLY A 75 -2.55 -8.04 -25.48
C GLY A 75 -2.63 -7.42 -24.09
N LYS A 76 -2.67 -6.08 -24.09
CA LYS A 76 -2.63 -5.25 -22.88
C LYS A 76 -4.00 -5.16 -22.23
N VAL A 77 -4.03 -5.16 -20.89
CA VAL A 77 -5.26 -4.96 -20.14
C VAL A 77 -5.60 -3.47 -20.07
N THR A 78 -6.88 -3.14 -20.24
CA THR A 78 -7.36 -1.75 -20.14
C THR A 78 -7.96 -1.47 -18.77
N ARG A 79 -8.01 -0.20 -18.37
CA ARG A 79 -8.62 0.21 -17.10
C ARG A 79 -10.10 -0.19 -17.02
N ASP A 80 -10.85 0.02 -18.10
CA ASP A 80 -12.27 -0.34 -18.17
C ASP A 80 -12.49 -1.85 -17.98
N GLU A 81 -11.61 -2.67 -18.56
CA GLU A 81 -11.62 -4.13 -18.41
C GLU A 81 -11.40 -4.53 -16.94
N VAL A 82 -10.41 -3.93 -16.26
CA VAL A 82 -10.18 -4.16 -14.83
C VAL A 82 -11.39 -3.77 -14.00
N VAL A 83 -11.95 -2.58 -14.23
CA VAL A 83 -13.11 -2.09 -13.46
C VAL A 83 -14.32 -3.01 -13.66
N ALA A 84 -14.56 -3.48 -14.89
CA ALA A 84 -15.64 -4.41 -15.18
C ALA A 84 -15.48 -5.76 -14.46
N GLU A 85 -14.26 -6.31 -14.41
CA GLU A 85 -14.00 -7.55 -13.68
C GLU A 85 -14.12 -7.35 -12.16
N LEU A 86 -13.62 -6.24 -11.63
CA LEU A 86 -13.80 -5.89 -10.21
C LEU A 86 -15.28 -5.72 -9.84
N ALA A 87 -16.11 -5.18 -10.73
CA ALA A 87 -17.56 -5.10 -10.56
C ALA A 87 -18.21 -6.48 -10.42
N LYS A 88 -17.82 -7.45 -11.26
CA LYS A 88 -18.30 -8.84 -11.17
C LYS A 88 -17.87 -9.48 -9.85
N LEU A 89 -16.62 -9.31 -9.45
CA LEU A 89 -16.10 -9.84 -8.18
C LEU A 89 -16.78 -9.20 -6.97
N PHE A 90 -16.99 -7.88 -6.98
CA PHE A 90 -17.68 -7.19 -5.91
C PHE A 90 -19.10 -7.72 -5.75
N ALA A 91 -19.87 -7.83 -6.85
CA ALA A 91 -21.22 -8.40 -6.82
C ALA A 91 -21.23 -9.83 -6.27
N LYS A 92 -20.22 -10.64 -6.61
CA LYS A 92 -20.05 -12.01 -6.11
C LYS A 92 -19.77 -12.07 -4.61
N TYR A 93 -18.94 -11.17 -4.08
CA TYR A 93 -18.55 -11.18 -2.67
C TYR A 93 -19.49 -10.41 -1.75
N ASN A 94 -20.22 -9.43 -2.28
CA ASN A 94 -21.10 -8.57 -1.51
C ASN A 94 -22.09 -9.31 -0.58
N PRO A 95 -22.71 -10.45 -0.99
CA PRO A 95 -23.58 -11.22 -0.10
C PRO A 95 -22.89 -11.82 1.13
N LYS A 96 -21.55 -11.84 1.17
CA LYS A 96 -20.74 -12.34 2.28
C LYS A 96 -20.18 -11.23 3.17
N PHE A 97 -20.45 -9.96 2.86
CA PHE A 97 -20.01 -8.87 3.70
C PHE A 97 -20.80 -8.87 5.02
N ARG A 98 -20.05 -8.78 6.11
CA ARG A 98 -20.53 -8.72 7.50
C ARG A 98 -20.66 -7.28 7.97
N VAL A 99 -19.92 -6.37 7.35
CA VAL A 99 -19.86 -4.95 7.71
C VAL A 99 -20.33 -4.12 6.52
N THR A 100 -21.27 -3.23 6.76
CA THR A 100 -21.65 -2.20 5.79
C THR A 100 -20.51 -1.17 5.72
N PRO A 101 -19.88 -0.97 4.56
CA PRO A 101 -18.82 0.02 4.43
C PRO A 101 -19.33 1.41 4.79
N ARG A 102 -18.53 2.21 5.50
CA ARG A 102 -18.86 3.63 5.68
C ARG A 102 -18.56 4.36 4.38
N PRO A 103 -19.47 5.22 3.88
CA PRO A 103 -19.18 6.07 2.75
C PRO A 103 -17.96 6.95 3.03
N GLY A 104 -17.00 6.94 2.12
CA GLY A 104 -15.87 7.87 2.10
C GLY A 104 -16.10 9.04 1.15
N ASP A 105 -15.15 9.97 1.15
CA ASP A 105 -15.17 11.11 0.24
C ASP A 105 -14.95 10.66 -1.20
N VAL A 106 -15.71 11.27 -2.12
CA VAL A 106 -15.64 11.02 -3.56
C VAL A 106 -15.26 12.31 -4.27
N TYR A 107 -14.36 12.20 -5.25
CA TYR A 107 -13.97 13.29 -6.13
C TYR A 107 -14.58 13.04 -7.52
N PRO A 108 -15.88 13.34 -7.73
CA PRO A 108 -16.58 13.02 -8.97
C PRO A 108 -15.91 13.66 -10.19
N ASP A 109 -15.41 14.89 -10.05
CA ASP A 109 -14.73 15.63 -11.12
C ASP A 109 -13.44 14.92 -11.58
N VAL A 110 -12.73 14.26 -10.66
CA VAL A 110 -11.53 13.47 -10.98
C VAL A 110 -11.93 12.23 -11.77
N VAL A 111 -12.96 11.50 -11.31
CA VAL A 111 -13.47 10.33 -12.03
C VAL A 111 -13.92 10.71 -13.44
N ASP A 112 -14.65 11.82 -13.57
CA ASP A 112 -15.20 12.29 -14.84
C ASP A 112 -14.11 12.77 -15.82
N LYS A 113 -13.04 13.36 -15.30
CA LYS A 113 -11.91 13.84 -16.10
C LYS A 113 -11.08 12.71 -16.72
N PHE A 114 -10.84 11.63 -15.97
CA PHE A 114 -9.87 10.60 -16.34
C PHE A 114 -10.49 9.33 -16.94
N ASN A 115 -11.82 9.23 -16.99
CA ASN A 115 -12.51 8.04 -17.50
C ASN A 115 -13.57 8.42 -18.54
N ALA A 116 -13.38 7.97 -19.78
CA ALA A 116 -14.25 8.33 -20.89
C ALA A 116 -15.57 7.53 -20.90
N ASP A 117 -15.53 6.25 -20.52
CA ASP A 117 -16.70 5.38 -20.54
C ASP A 117 -17.69 5.71 -19.40
N PRO A 118 -18.97 6.02 -19.71
CA PRO A 118 -19.96 6.37 -18.70
C PRO A 118 -20.19 5.28 -17.65
N LYS A 119 -20.17 4.00 -18.04
CA LYS A 119 -20.43 2.89 -17.13
C LYS A 119 -19.26 2.66 -16.18
N THR A 120 -18.02 2.78 -16.66
CA THR A 120 -16.82 2.80 -15.83
C THR A 120 -16.90 3.94 -14.81
N ARG A 121 -17.27 5.16 -15.24
CA ARG A 121 -17.39 6.31 -14.32
C ARG A 121 -18.36 6.07 -13.19
N GLU A 122 -19.57 5.59 -13.50
CA GLU A 122 -20.58 5.31 -12.48
C GLU A 122 -20.11 4.23 -11.50
N THR A 123 -19.49 3.18 -12.03
CA THR A 123 -18.90 2.10 -11.22
C THR A 123 -17.80 2.63 -10.30
N LEU A 124 -16.90 3.46 -10.82
CA LEU A 124 -15.81 4.07 -10.04
C LEU A 124 -16.33 5.04 -8.98
N LYS A 125 -17.33 5.88 -9.29
CA LYS A 125 -17.96 6.76 -8.28
C LYS A 125 -18.55 5.94 -7.14
N MET A 126 -19.25 4.86 -7.45
CA MET A 126 -19.79 3.94 -6.44
C MET A 126 -18.65 3.26 -5.65
N PHE A 127 -17.63 2.75 -6.33
CA PHE A 127 -16.51 2.08 -5.69
C PHE A 127 -15.69 3.01 -4.81
N SER A 128 -15.42 4.24 -5.22
CA SER A 128 -14.75 5.25 -4.40
C SER A 128 -15.61 5.63 -3.19
N LYS A 129 -16.93 5.79 -3.37
CA LYS A 129 -17.85 6.07 -2.25
C LYS A 129 -17.78 4.98 -1.20
N TRP A 130 -17.78 3.72 -1.61
CA TRP A 130 -17.67 2.59 -0.69
C TRP A 130 -16.23 2.21 -0.39
N LEU A 131 -15.24 3.03 -0.74
CA LEU A 131 -13.82 2.77 -0.54
C LEU A 131 -13.42 1.35 -0.98
N VAL A 132 -14.00 0.84 -2.06
CA VAL A 132 -13.64 -0.45 -2.69
C VAL A 132 -12.41 -0.27 -3.58
N VAL A 133 -12.27 0.92 -4.15
CA VAL A 133 -11.06 1.40 -4.83
C VAL A 133 -10.61 2.71 -4.19
N SER A 134 -9.32 3.02 -4.29
CA SER A 134 -8.79 4.27 -3.76
C SER A 134 -9.37 5.47 -4.52
N PRO A 135 -9.90 6.50 -3.85
CA PRO A 135 -10.48 7.70 -4.50
C PRO A 135 -9.49 8.48 -5.38
N VAL A 136 -8.19 8.32 -5.15
CA VAL A 136 -7.10 8.94 -5.93
C VAL A 136 -6.14 7.88 -6.48
N GLY A 137 -6.62 6.63 -6.62
CA GLY A 137 -5.82 5.52 -7.13
C GLY A 137 -5.71 5.48 -8.65
N PRO A 138 -4.91 4.55 -9.19
CA PRO A 138 -4.65 4.45 -10.64
C PRO A 138 -5.90 4.13 -11.48
N LEU A 139 -6.89 3.46 -10.88
CA LEU A 139 -8.19 3.22 -11.54
C LEU A 139 -9.07 4.47 -11.60
N VAL A 140 -8.83 5.48 -10.77
CA VAL A 140 -9.68 6.69 -10.74
C VAL A 140 -9.00 7.85 -11.46
N ALA A 141 -7.73 8.08 -11.19
CA ALA A 141 -6.98 9.25 -11.62
C ALA A 141 -5.89 8.96 -12.67
N GLY A 142 -5.82 7.74 -13.21
CA GLY A 142 -4.82 7.37 -14.21
C GLY A 142 -5.10 8.00 -15.57
N ASN A 143 -4.04 8.51 -16.23
CA ASN A 143 -4.16 9.30 -17.47
C ASN A 143 -4.17 8.46 -18.76
N SER A 144 -3.76 7.20 -18.70
CA SER A 144 -3.67 6.29 -19.86
C SER A 144 -4.82 5.29 -19.86
N PRO A 145 -5.43 4.91 -20.99
CA PRO A 145 -6.44 3.84 -21.01
C PRO A 145 -5.87 2.45 -20.64
N GLU A 146 -4.56 2.27 -20.84
CA GLU A 146 -3.82 1.08 -20.43
C GLU A 146 -3.33 1.25 -18.98
N ILE A 147 -3.28 0.16 -18.23
CA ILE A 147 -2.82 0.15 -16.83
C ILE A 147 -1.40 -0.43 -16.73
N GLY A 148 -0.54 0.21 -15.95
CA GLY A 148 0.78 -0.34 -15.63
C GLY A 148 0.70 -1.55 -14.69
N GLU A 149 1.74 -2.39 -14.66
CA GLU A 149 1.79 -3.54 -13.75
C GLU A 149 1.74 -3.14 -12.27
N GLU A 150 2.50 -2.11 -11.88
CA GLU A 150 2.50 -1.58 -10.51
C GLU A 150 1.12 -1.03 -10.13
N GLU A 151 0.53 -0.25 -11.05
CA GLU A 151 -0.81 0.32 -10.89
C GLU A 151 -1.90 -0.75 -10.75
N LEU A 152 -1.78 -1.83 -11.52
CA LEU A 152 -2.67 -2.98 -11.45
C LEU A 152 -2.52 -3.71 -10.11
N GLY A 153 -1.28 -3.92 -9.66
CA GLY A 153 -0.97 -4.52 -8.36
C GLY A 153 -1.58 -3.73 -7.20
N ASP A 154 -1.40 -2.41 -7.20
CA ASP A 154 -1.99 -1.51 -6.20
C ASP A 154 -3.51 -1.54 -6.21
N ALA A 155 -4.12 -1.53 -7.40
CA ALA A 155 -5.57 -1.60 -7.57
C ALA A 155 -6.15 -2.91 -7.01
N LEU A 156 -5.54 -4.05 -7.36
CA LEU A 156 -5.96 -5.37 -6.87
C LEU A 156 -5.73 -5.52 -5.37
N GLY A 157 -4.56 -5.13 -4.88
CA GLY A 157 -4.22 -5.18 -3.46
C GLY A 157 -5.20 -4.37 -2.62
N TYR A 158 -5.53 -3.15 -3.05
CA TYR A 158 -6.52 -2.32 -2.38
C TYR A 158 -7.90 -2.99 -2.39
N PHE A 159 -8.37 -3.44 -3.55
CA PHE A 159 -9.68 -4.09 -3.69
C PHE A 159 -9.83 -5.30 -2.75
N PHE A 160 -8.89 -6.25 -2.80
CA PHE A 160 -8.97 -7.46 -1.99
C PHE A 160 -8.81 -7.16 -0.49
N THR A 161 -8.00 -6.16 -0.12
CA THR A 161 -7.92 -5.70 1.27
C THR A 161 -9.29 -5.23 1.76
N ARG A 162 -10.05 -4.48 0.95
CA ARG A 162 -11.39 -4.00 1.33
C ARG A 162 -12.41 -5.12 1.37
N VAL A 163 -12.38 -6.06 0.43
CA VAL A 163 -13.19 -7.29 0.48
C VAL A 163 -12.95 -8.06 1.78
N MET A 164 -11.68 -8.20 2.20
CA MET A 164 -11.34 -8.86 3.46
C MET A 164 -11.84 -8.10 4.67
N ILE A 165 -11.71 -6.77 4.71
CA ILE A 165 -12.25 -5.94 5.80
C ILE A 165 -13.77 -6.08 5.90
N TYR A 166 -14.49 -6.05 4.78
CA TYR A 166 -15.96 -6.11 4.79
C TYR A 166 -16.51 -7.49 5.10
N SER A 167 -15.76 -8.54 4.80
CA SER A 167 -16.16 -9.92 5.07
C SER A 167 -15.66 -10.45 6.42
N HIS A 168 -14.69 -9.78 7.05
CA HIS A 168 -14.17 -10.18 8.35
C HIS A 168 -15.26 -10.05 9.41
N GLN A 169 -15.45 -11.13 10.18
CA GLN A 169 -16.21 -11.10 11.42
C GLN A 169 -15.20 -10.85 12.55
N PRO A 170 -15.26 -9.69 13.24
CA PRO A 170 -14.36 -9.43 14.34
C PRO A 170 -14.65 -10.43 15.46
N ASP A 171 -13.60 -11.17 15.86
CA ASP A 171 -13.65 -12.08 16.99
C ASP A 171 -13.39 -11.26 18.27
N PRO A 172 -14.30 -11.29 19.27
CA PRO A 172 -14.08 -10.63 20.55
C PRO A 172 -12.77 -11.04 21.22
N ALA A 173 -12.28 -12.26 21.02
CA ALA A 173 -11.00 -12.71 21.59
C ALA A 173 -9.81 -11.87 21.06
N TRP A 174 -9.92 -11.32 19.86
CA TRP A 174 -8.84 -10.62 19.15
C TRP A 174 -9.14 -9.16 18.84
N THR A 175 -10.32 -8.67 19.23
CA THR A 175 -10.77 -7.29 19.00
C THR A 175 -11.06 -6.62 20.36
N PRO A 176 -10.06 -5.97 21.00
CA PRO A 176 -10.20 -5.42 22.36
C PRO A 176 -11.38 -4.47 22.53
N SER A 177 -11.75 -3.72 21.49
CA SER A 177 -12.90 -2.80 21.51
C SER A 177 -14.26 -3.50 21.63
N LEU A 178 -14.33 -4.84 21.45
CA LEU A 178 -15.53 -5.64 21.62
C LEU A 178 -15.58 -6.39 22.96
N GLN A 179 -14.51 -6.38 23.76
CA GLN A 179 -14.43 -7.11 25.04
C GLN A 179 -15.19 -6.45 26.20
N GLY A 180 -15.91 -5.35 25.94
CA GLY A 180 -16.64 -4.60 26.94
C GLY A 180 -15.73 -3.70 27.76
N GLY A 181 -16.02 -2.40 27.74
CA GLY A 181 -15.56 -1.47 28.79
C GLY A 181 -16.54 -1.48 29.94
#